data_AF-C5DPJ4-F1
#
_entry.id   AF-C5DPJ4-F1
#
_cell.length_a   1.000
_cell.length_b   1.000
_cell.length_c   1.000
_cell.angle_alpha   90.00
_cell.angle_beta   90.00
_cell.angle_gamma   90.00
#
_symmetry.space_group_name_H-M   'P 1'
#
loop_
_entity.id
_entity.type
_entity.pdbx_description
1 polymer ?
#
loop_
_entity_poly.entity_id
_entity_poly.type
_entity_poly.pdbx_seq_one_letter_code
_entity_poly.pdbx_strand_id
1 'polypeptide(L)'
;MASTISEDLPGVLGFVEDCKGFFPGSKCLVKRSPVGGLGVFAQCDLNEGETLLQLPKSAVFSASNSSISNLLVDSELDGMLALTIAFVYETTVFQERSHWWPYLKSVKIEEAGSLYLPPNYWPDRDMLKGFTLDTLYQGLDPEPDIQQGFQIALELAHRWNKEVGIPIPWKYLDNLEKFVACAYAISSRVFEIDNYHESGLVPIADLFNHHVSTPDVRFVSLYDVCSECGEPGMCRHLVAEALEEEQEQEQEREKKPPSKSGDGLIDMQLIKELESQEEEEVTNPKEKGLVEGVQPDDCVDIVLTQSVPKGQEIFNSYGDYSNALLLARYGFCVENNPWDVAYLGRDLLKLLKDKRLALRARWWKHLGYPLYNKWCALNKEQDEQEEEDKEEEEEDHDEEEEDDENDEEDDEPYWLTVMCIDCNGEPSSPMRALLNLLAFNDRDWNKLRSIEQDVESTGDKIGLLDKPLSKGARKILLNLVHKRKRPVPQINNAAARIMLESERKILEKAEHYLNSNL
;
A
#
# COMPACT_ATOMS: atom_id res chain seq x y z
N MET A 1 -9.97 3.40 10.31
CA MET A 1 -10.90 4.52 10.61
C MET A 1 -10.24 5.46 11.58
N ALA A 2 -10.55 6.76 11.50
CA ALA A 2 -9.93 7.77 12.34
C ALA A 2 -10.18 7.52 13.84
N SER A 3 -9.13 7.25 14.61
CA SER A 3 -9.17 7.18 16.09
C SER A 3 -9.23 8.56 16.77
N THR A 4 -9.38 9.64 15.99
CA THR A 4 -9.49 11.01 16.48
C THR A 4 -10.81 11.18 17.23
N ILE A 5 -10.73 11.60 18.49
CA ILE A 5 -11.92 11.84 19.32
C ILE A 5 -12.49 13.25 19.11
N SER A 6 -13.78 13.42 19.39
CA SER A 6 -14.48 14.69 19.16
C SER A 6 -13.90 15.86 19.96
N GLU A 7 -13.27 15.59 21.10
CA GLU A 7 -12.62 16.60 21.94
C GLU A 7 -11.36 17.21 21.31
N ASP A 8 -10.66 16.45 20.46
CA ASP A 8 -9.41 16.90 19.82
C ASP A 8 -9.66 17.60 18.47
N LEU A 9 -10.83 17.38 17.85
CA LEU A 9 -11.20 17.94 16.54
C LEU A 9 -11.00 19.46 16.42
N PRO A 10 -11.39 20.31 17.40
CA PRO A 10 -11.15 21.75 17.29
C PRO A 10 -9.67 22.11 17.16
N GLY A 11 -8.77 21.32 17.77
CA GLY A 11 -7.33 21.52 17.65
C GLY A 11 -6.81 21.16 16.26
N VAL A 12 -7.33 20.09 15.66
CA VAL A 12 -6.97 19.67 14.29
C VAL A 12 -7.42 20.73 13.27
N LEU A 13 -8.67 21.18 13.35
CA LEU A 13 -9.20 22.20 12.44
C LEU A 13 -8.48 23.55 12.61
N GLY A 14 -8.21 23.95 13.86
CA GLY A 14 -7.46 25.16 14.16
C GLY A 14 -6.02 25.12 13.64
N PHE A 15 -5.34 23.97 13.72
CA PHE A 15 -4.01 23.80 13.14
C PHE A 15 -3.99 24.03 11.63
N VAL A 16 -4.95 23.44 10.91
CA VAL A 16 -5.05 23.64 9.45
C VAL A 16 -5.30 25.11 9.11
N GLU A 17 -6.16 25.80 9.87
CA GLU A 17 -6.40 27.25 9.70
C GLU A 17 -5.12 28.07 9.98
N ASP A 18 -4.39 27.78 11.05
CA ASP A 18 -3.14 28.45 11.41
C ASP A 18 -2.03 28.24 10.34
N CYS A 19 -2.00 27.06 9.71
CA CYS A 19 -1.15 26.74 8.57
C CYS A 19 -1.65 27.32 7.24
N LYS A 20 -2.76 28.08 7.24
CA LYS A 20 -3.44 28.62 6.06
C LYS A 20 -3.90 27.55 5.07
N GLY A 21 -4.09 26.31 5.53
CA GLY A 21 -4.67 25.25 4.73
C GLY A 21 -6.14 25.54 4.41
N PHE A 22 -6.59 25.02 3.28
CA PHE A 22 -7.96 25.12 2.83
C PHE A 22 -8.76 23.89 3.27
N PHE A 23 -9.80 24.08 4.08
CA PHE A 23 -10.83 23.08 4.34
C PHE A 23 -12.21 23.78 4.43
N PRO A 24 -13.16 23.52 3.53
CA PRO A 24 -14.37 24.32 3.42
C PRO A 24 -15.40 23.91 4.46
N GLY A 25 -15.32 24.46 5.68
CA GLY A 25 -16.29 24.19 6.76
C GLY A 25 -17.75 24.59 6.46
N SER A 26 -17.99 25.35 5.39
CA SER A 26 -19.32 25.66 4.85
C SER A 26 -19.89 24.54 3.97
N LYS A 27 -19.03 23.67 3.42
CA LYS A 27 -19.36 22.53 2.56
C LYS A 27 -19.14 21.19 3.24
N CYS A 28 -18.22 21.11 4.20
CA CYS A 28 -17.83 19.88 4.88
C CYS A 28 -18.12 19.97 6.38
N LEU A 29 -18.57 18.88 6.98
CA LEU A 29 -18.80 18.74 8.42
C LEU A 29 -18.13 17.48 8.94
N VAL A 30 -17.26 17.62 9.93
CA VAL A 30 -16.71 16.45 10.64
C VAL A 30 -17.61 16.06 11.80
N LYS A 31 -18.07 14.80 11.82
CA LYS A 31 -18.90 14.24 12.91
C LYS A 31 -18.66 12.74 13.05
N ARG A 32 -19.28 12.11 14.05
CA ARG A 32 -19.18 10.65 14.22
C ARG A 32 -19.73 9.91 13.00
N SER A 33 -18.96 8.95 12.52
CA SER A 33 -19.32 8.10 11.39
C SER A 33 -20.11 6.86 11.85
N PRO A 34 -21.09 6.39 11.06
CA PRO A 34 -21.71 5.07 11.26
C PRO A 34 -20.73 3.91 11.10
N VAL A 35 -19.70 4.05 10.27
CA VAL A 35 -18.68 2.99 10.13
C VAL A 35 -17.77 2.97 11.35
N GLY A 36 -17.53 4.14 11.97
CA GLY A 36 -16.88 4.33 13.27
C GLY A 36 -15.87 5.47 13.26
N GLY A 37 -15.45 5.92 14.46
CA GLY A 37 -14.61 7.11 14.57
C GLY A 37 -15.30 8.41 14.11
N LEU A 38 -14.51 9.37 13.63
CA LEU A 38 -14.99 10.56 12.94
C LEU A 38 -14.95 10.35 11.41
N GLY A 39 -15.79 11.08 10.69
CA GLY A 39 -15.83 11.13 9.24
C GLY A 39 -16.21 12.51 8.73
N VAL A 40 -15.89 12.78 7.47
CA VAL A 40 -16.21 14.04 6.77
C VAL A 40 -17.53 13.89 6.01
N PHE A 41 -18.45 14.84 6.16
CA PHE A 41 -19.78 14.78 5.54
C PHE A 41 -20.08 16.03 4.71
N ALA A 42 -20.76 15.84 3.58
CA ALA A 42 -21.22 16.92 2.73
C ALA A 42 -22.37 17.72 3.38
N GLN A 43 -22.26 19.04 3.43
CA GLN A 43 -23.30 19.98 3.91
C GLN A 43 -24.16 20.55 2.79
N CYS A 44 -23.69 20.43 1.54
CA CYS A 44 -24.38 20.76 0.30
C CYS A 44 -24.08 19.68 -0.74
N ASP A 45 -24.71 19.76 -1.91
CA ASP A 45 -24.29 18.92 -3.03
C ASP A 45 -22.91 19.40 -3.49
N LEU A 46 -22.00 18.45 -3.69
CA LEU A 46 -20.62 18.67 -4.12
C LEU A 46 -20.45 18.08 -5.52
N ASN A 47 -19.72 18.79 -6.38
CA ASN A 47 -19.46 18.34 -7.73
C ASN A 47 -18.10 17.63 -7.81
N GLU A 48 -18.00 16.73 -8.77
CA GLU A 48 -16.74 16.12 -9.19
C GLU A 48 -15.67 17.18 -9.52
N GLY A 49 -14.42 16.89 -9.18
CA GLY A 49 -13.28 17.78 -9.36
C GLY A 49 -13.14 18.88 -8.29
N GLU A 50 -14.09 19.03 -7.36
CA GLU A 50 -13.93 19.99 -6.28
C GLU A 50 -12.88 19.53 -5.25
N THR A 51 -11.90 20.39 -4.96
CA THR A 51 -10.94 20.19 -3.87
C THR A 51 -11.62 20.42 -2.51
N LEU A 52 -11.50 19.46 -1.61
CA LEU A 52 -12.05 19.48 -0.25
C LEU A 52 -11.00 19.73 0.83
N LEU A 53 -9.72 19.49 0.52
CA LEU A 53 -8.58 19.85 1.36
C LEU A 53 -7.46 20.29 0.43
N GLN A 54 -6.78 21.38 0.75
CA GLN A 54 -5.47 21.71 0.19
C GLN A 54 -4.58 22.22 1.33
N LEU A 55 -3.42 21.58 1.52
CA LEU A 55 -2.53 21.87 2.64
C LEU A 55 -1.09 21.99 2.13
N PRO A 56 -0.33 23.04 2.52
CA PRO A 56 1.09 23.10 2.21
C PRO A 56 1.84 21.88 2.76
N LYS A 57 2.77 21.31 1.98
CA LYS A 57 3.62 20.19 2.40
C LYS A 57 4.38 20.49 3.71
N SER A 58 4.73 21.75 3.96
CA SER A 58 5.34 22.18 5.23
C SER A 58 4.46 21.97 6.48
N ALA A 59 3.15 21.80 6.32
CA ALA A 59 2.21 21.52 7.41
C ALA A 59 1.94 20.01 7.58
N VAL A 60 2.39 19.18 6.65
CA VAL A 60 2.39 17.71 6.79
C VAL A 60 3.42 17.33 7.83
N PHE A 61 3.07 16.39 8.72
CA PHE A 61 4.04 15.85 9.66
C PHE A 61 4.77 14.65 9.03
N SER A 62 6.00 14.89 8.58
CA SER A 62 6.94 13.89 8.06
C SER A 62 8.21 13.84 8.93
N ALA A 63 9.08 12.85 8.69
CA ALA A 63 10.41 12.82 9.30
C ALA A 63 11.23 14.08 8.96
N SER A 64 11.21 14.48 7.69
CA SER A 64 11.92 15.65 7.15
C SER A 64 11.44 16.98 7.74
N ASN A 65 10.14 17.13 8.02
CA ASN A 65 9.60 18.34 8.64
C ASN A 65 9.79 18.38 10.15
N SER A 66 10.03 17.26 10.82
CA SER A 66 10.04 17.17 12.28
C SER A 66 11.10 18.05 12.96
N SER A 67 10.87 18.39 14.24
CA SER A 67 11.80 19.20 15.05
C SER A 67 13.16 18.52 15.31
N ILE A 68 13.30 17.24 14.95
CA ILE A 68 14.55 16.46 15.08
C ILE A 68 15.05 15.96 13.72
N SER A 69 14.58 16.51 12.61
CA SER A 69 14.94 16.05 11.25
C SER A 69 16.45 15.98 11.05
N ASN A 70 17.20 16.98 11.51
CA ASN A 70 18.66 16.98 11.44
C ASN A 70 19.30 15.81 12.20
N LEU A 71 18.72 15.38 13.33
CA LEU A 71 19.24 14.24 14.10
C LEU A 71 18.90 12.91 13.43
N LEU A 72 17.78 12.84 12.71
CA LEU A 72 17.40 11.67 11.92
C LEU A 72 18.35 11.51 10.73
N VAL A 73 18.61 12.60 10.00
CA VAL A 73 19.59 12.64 8.90
C VAL A 73 21.00 12.29 9.39
N ASP A 74 21.47 12.89 10.49
CA ASP A 74 22.78 12.56 11.10
C ASP A 74 22.88 11.10 11.55
N SER A 75 21.74 10.42 11.72
CA SER A 75 21.66 9.02 12.13
C SER A 75 21.35 8.07 10.97
N GLU A 76 21.31 8.58 9.73
CA GLU A 76 20.97 7.81 8.52
C GLU A 76 19.64 7.05 8.71
N LEU A 77 18.63 7.74 9.24
CA LEU A 77 17.29 7.20 9.42
C LEU A 77 16.28 7.85 8.47
N ASP A 78 15.52 7.00 7.80
CA ASP A 78 14.45 7.32 6.88
C ASP A 78 13.18 6.49 7.15
N GLY A 79 12.18 6.67 6.30
CA GLY A 79 10.96 5.91 6.25
C GLY A 79 10.13 5.91 7.53
N MET A 80 9.40 4.82 7.72
CA MET A 80 8.44 4.68 8.82
C MET A 80 9.11 4.67 10.21
N LEU A 81 10.36 4.24 10.32
CA LEU A 81 11.09 4.27 11.59
C LEU A 81 11.44 5.70 11.97
N ALA A 82 11.97 6.51 11.04
CA ALA A 82 12.25 7.92 11.28
C ALA A 82 10.99 8.69 11.65
N LEU A 83 9.88 8.48 10.93
CA LEU A 83 8.58 9.09 11.23
C LEU A 83 8.06 8.70 12.62
N THR A 84 8.20 7.43 13.01
CA THR A 84 7.77 6.94 14.33
C THR A 84 8.59 7.59 15.44
N ILE A 85 9.92 7.67 15.29
CA ILE A 85 10.79 8.32 16.27
C ILE A 85 10.47 9.81 16.35
N ALA A 86 10.31 10.50 15.21
CA ALA A 86 9.87 11.89 15.16
C ALA A 86 8.58 12.09 15.95
N PHE A 87 7.55 11.29 15.69
CA PHE A 87 6.27 11.37 16.40
C PHE A 87 6.44 11.17 17.91
N VAL A 88 7.28 10.22 18.33
CA VAL A 88 7.59 9.95 19.73
C VAL A 88 8.18 11.19 20.40
N TYR A 89 9.14 11.88 19.77
CA TYR A 89 9.74 13.08 20.34
C TYR A 89 8.79 14.28 20.35
N GLU A 90 8.06 14.49 19.26
CA GLU A 90 7.06 15.57 19.17
C GLU A 90 5.98 15.44 20.23
N THR A 91 5.51 14.23 20.47
CA THR A 91 4.40 14.01 21.40
C THR A 91 4.82 13.82 22.87
N THR A 92 6.12 13.75 23.17
CA THR A 92 6.60 13.55 24.55
C THR A 92 7.60 14.58 25.04
N VAL A 93 8.51 15.04 24.20
CA VAL A 93 9.57 15.97 24.59
C VAL A 93 9.15 17.40 24.25
N PHE A 94 8.69 17.63 23.02
CA PHE A 94 8.34 18.97 22.56
C PHE A 94 6.91 19.35 22.99
N GLN A 95 5.96 18.42 22.89
CA GLN A 95 4.57 18.61 23.28
C GLN A 95 4.02 19.92 22.72
N GLU A 96 3.45 20.81 23.54
CA GLU A 96 2.91 22.12 23.15
C GLU A 96 3.91 23.05 22.43
N ARG A 97 5.22 22.76 22.46
CA ARG A 97 6.23 23.50 21.68
C ARG A 97 6.37 23.01 20.24
N SER A 98 5.89 21.81 19.96
CA SER A 98 5.84 21.25 18.61
C SER A 98 4.85 22.05 17.75
N HIS A 99 5.25 22.35 16.52
CA HIS A 99 4.35 22.96 15.54
C HIS A 99 3.09 22.12 15.33
N TRP A 100 3.24 20.79 15.23
CA TRP A 100 2.15 19.85 14.94
C TRP A 100 1.37 19.38 16.17
N TRP A 101 1.69 19.84 17.39
CA TRP A 101 1.04 19.35 18.62
C TRP A 101 -0.49 19.34 18.59
N PRO A 102 -1.18 20.39 18.10
CA PRO A 102 -2.64 20.39 18.11
C PRO A 102 -3.23 19.24 17.28
N TYR A 103 -2.52 18.78 16.25
CA TYR A 103 -2.85 17.63 15.43
C TYR A 103 -2.34 16.31 16.04
N LEU A 104 -1.04 16.18 16.33
CA LEU A 104 -0.45 14.90 16.75
C LEU A 104 -1.02 14.36 18.05
N LYS A 105 -1.45 15.23 18.97
CA LYS A 105 -2.12 14.79 20.22
C LYS A 105 -3.44 14.05 19.96
N SER A 106 -4.03 14.22 18.78
CA SER A 106 -5.28 13.58 18.36
C SER A 106 -5.09 12.12 17.94
N VAL A 107 -3.86 11.73 17.60
CA VAL A 107 -3.48 10.34 17.29
C VAL A 107 -3.34 9.57 18.60
N LYS A 108 -4.30 8.69 18.89
CA LYS A 108 -4.33 7.89 20.12
C LYS A 108 -3.73 6.51 19.88
N ILE A 109 -2.92 6.07 20.82
CA ILE A 109 -2.36 4.70 20.89
C ILE A 109 -3.09 3.80 21.89
N GLU A 110 -4.16 4.30 22.50
CA GLU A 110 -4.98 3.58 23.46
C GLU A 110 -6.45 3.69 23.05
N GLU A 111 -7.17 2.58 23.14
CA GLU A 111 -8.60 2.48 22.93
C GLU A 111 -9.25 1.75 24.11
N ALA A 112 -10.29 2.35 24.69
CA ALA A 112 -11.01 1.79 25.86
C ALA A 112 -10.12 1.39 27.06
N GLY A 113 -8.98 2.05 27.24
CA GLY A 113 -8.04 1.80 28.34
C GLY A 113 -7.01 0.69 28.08
N SER A 114 -6.95 0.17 26.86
CA SER A 114 -5.94 -0.79 26.40
C SER A 114 -5.15 -0.21 25.23
N LEU A 115 -3.91 -0.67 25.03
CA LEU A 115 -3.12 -0.28 23.86
C LEU A 115 -3.80 -0.73 22.56
N TYR A 116 -3.78 0.15 21.56
CA TYR A 116 -4.21 -0.14 20.21
C TYR A 116 -3.07 -0.87 19.49
N LEU A 117 -3.18 -2.21 19.46
CA LEU A 117 -2.12 -3.10 19.03
C LEU A 117 -2.52 -3.90 17.77
N PRO A 118 -1.55 -4.30 16.93
CA PRO A 118 -1.81 -5.19 15.81
C PRO A 118 -2.20 -6.62 16.27
N PRO A 119 -2.82 -7.42 15.38
CA PRO A 119 -3.38 -8.74 15.73
C PRO A 119 -2.38 -9.72 16.38
N ASN A 120 -1.11 -9.68 16.01
CA ASN A 120 -0.05 -10.49 16.60
C ASN A 120 0.21 -10.20 18.08
N TYR A 121 -0.22 -9.07 18.65
CA TYR A 121 -0.10 -8.76 20.09
C TYR A 121 -1.40 -9.02 20.88
N TRP A 122 -2.48 -9.47 20.23
CA TRP A 122 -3.75 -9.65 20.93
C TRP A 122 -3.73 -10.84 21.90
N PRO A 123 -4.44 -10.76 23.04
CA PRO A 123 -4.52 -11.85 24.01
C PRO A 123 -5.14 -13.13 23.44
N ASP A 124 -6.07 -12.97 22.50
CA ASP A 124 -6.83 -14.04 21.84
C ASP A 124 -6.33 -14.31 20.40
N ARG A 125 -5.12 -13.84 20.03
CA ARG A 125 -4.52 -14.00 18.69
C ARG A 125 -4.50 -15.44 18.18
N ASP A 126 -4.32 -16.41 19.07
CA ASP A 126 -4.27 -17.84 18.72
C ASP A 126 -5.57 -18.34 18.11
N MET A 127 -6.70 -17.65 18.33
CA MET A 127 -7.98 -17.97 17.69
C MET A 127 -8.00 -17.63 16.20
N LEU A 128 -7.12 -16.72 15.74
CA LEU A 128 -7.00 -16.33 14.34
C LEU A 128 -6.09 -17.29 13.54
N LYS A 129 -5.45 -18.25 14.21
CA LYS A 129 -4.55 -19.22 13.55
C LYS A 129 -5.28 -20.03 12.48
N GLY A 130 -4.62 -20.13 11.34
CA GLY A 130 -5.08 -20.83 10.16
C GLY A 130 -6.16 -20.10 9.37
N PHE A 131 -6.56 -18.87 9.70
CA PHE A 131 -7.42 -18.03 8.85
C PHE A 131 -6.58 -17.25 7.84
N THR A 132 -7.21 -16.54 6.90
CA THR A 132 -6.51 -15.84 5.82
C THR A 132 -5.48 -14.83 6.35
N LEU A 133 -5.80 -14.12 7.43
CA LEU A 133 -4.86 -13.21 8.11
C LEU A 133 -3.55 -13.90 8.52
N ASP A 134 -3.63 -15.09 9.12
CA ASP A 134 -2.46 -15.87 9.54
C ASP A 134 -1.76 -16.56 8.37
N THR A 135 -2.53 -17.04 7.40
CA THR A 135 -2.01 -17.98 6.39
C THR A 135 -1.52 -17.32 5.11
N LEU A 136 -2.05 -16.14 4.76
CA LEU A 136 -1.63 -15.35 3.60
C LEU A 136 -0.77 -14.16 4.01
N TYR A 137 -1.22 -13.38 4.99
CA TYR A 137 -0.57 -12.12 5.37
C TYR A 137 0.37 -12.25 6.57
N GLN A 138 0.53 -13.45 7.11
CA GLN A 138 1.39 -13.71 8.28
C GLN A 138 1.11 -12.77 9.47
N GLY A 139 -0.12 -12.27 9.60
CA GLY A 139 -0.47 -11.19 10.55
C GLY A 139 -0.43 -11.58 12.03
N LEU A 140 -0.02 -12.81 12.34
CA LEU A 140 0.22 -13.31 13.70
C LEU A 140 1.71 -13.57 13.99
N ASP A 141 2.56 -13.48 12.97
CA ASP A 141 3.98 -13.76 13.09
C ASP A 141 4.69 -12.58 13.80
N PRO A 142 5.82 -12.83 14.48
CA PRO A 142 6.62 -11.77 15.06
C PRO A 142 7.21 -10.87 13.97
N GLU A 143 7.23 -9.56 14.21
CA GLU A 143 7.82 -8.58 13.30
C GLU A 143 9.21 -8.17 13.84
N PRO A 144 10.31 -8.80 13.38
CA PRO A 144 11.65 -8.53 13.88
C PRO A 144 12.07 -7.07 13.64
N ASP A 145 11.64 -6.48 12.52
CA ASP A 145 11.99 -5.11 12.13
C ASP A 145 11.46 -4.08 13.13
N ILE A 146 10.25 -4.29 13.67
CA ILE A 146 9.69 -3.43 14.72
C ILE A 146 10.50 -3.54 16.01
N GLN A 147 10.98 -4.75 16.35
CA GLN A 147 11.83 -4.96 17.53
C GLN A 147 13.19 -4.30 17.36
N GLN A 148 13.78 -4.42 16.17
CA GLN A 148 15.02 -3.74 15.82
C GLN A 148 14.85 -2.23 15.83
N GLY A 149 13.77 -1.70 15.26
CA GLY A 149 13.42 -0.29 15.29
C GLY A 149 13.27 0.26 16.71
N PHE A 150 12.67 -0.51 17.62
CA PHE A 150 12.59 -0.14 19.04
C PHE A 150 13.98 -0.04 19.70
N GLN A 151 14.88 -1.00 19.39
CA GLN A 151 16.24 -1.00 19.91
C GLN A 151 17.05 0.19 19.37
N ILE A 152 16.93 0.49 18.08
CA ILE A 152 17.53 1.68 17.46
C ILE A 152 17.01 2.96 18.13
N ALA A 153 15.70 3.09 18.33
CA ALA A 153 15.11 4.24 19.00
C ALA A 153 15.64 4.45 20.43
N LEU A 154 15.84 3.36 21.19
CA LEU A 154 16.43 3.40 22.52
C LEU A 154 17.90 3.85 22.50
N GLU A 155 18.69 3.32 21.59
CA GLU A 155 20.11 3.67 21.44
C GLU A 155 20.28 5.14 21.05
N LEU A 156 19.49 5.60 20.08
CA LEU A 156 19.47 7.00 19.66
C LEU A 156 19.00 7.92 20.78
N ALA A 157 17.97 7.53 21.54
CA ALA A 157 17.52 8.34 22.67
C ALA A 157 18.60 8.50 23.74
N HIS A 158 19.35 7.45 24.05
CA HIS A 158 20.50 7.55 24.95
C HIS A 158 21.63 8.41 24.37
N ARG A 159 21.92 8.29 23.07
CA ARG A 159 22.94 9.07 22.37
C ARG A 159 22.60 10.56 22.38
N TRP A 160 21.43 10.93 21.88
CA TRP A 160 20.97 12.32 21.80
C TRP A 160 20.82 12.94 23.20
N ASN A 161 20.39 12.17 24.20
CA ASN A 161 20.38 12.67 25.58
C ASN A 161 21.78 13.03 26.10
N LYS A 162 22.78 12.21 25.78
CA LYS A 162 24.16 12.43 26.21
C LYS A 162 24.85 13.56 25.44
N GLU A 163 24.62 13.64 24.13
CA GLU A 163 25.37 14.54 23.23
C GLU A 163 24.75 15.92 23.11
N VAL A 164 23.42 15.99 22.96
CA VAL A 164 22.69 17.25 22.71
C VAL A 164 21.69 17.58 23.82
N GLY A 165 21.55 16.73 24.84
CA GLY A 165 20.77 17.02 26.05
C GLY A 165 19.25 16.85 25.90
N ILE A 166 18.78 16.21 24.82
CA ILE A 166 17.34 15.99 24.61
C ILE A 166 16.84 14.89 25.56
N PRO A 167 15.75 15.09 26.32
CA PRO A 167 15.20 14.06 27.21
C PRO A 167 14.83 12.76 26.51
N ILE A 168 15.04 11.63 27.18
CA ILE A 168 14.61 10.32 26.68
C ILE A 168 13.08 10.19 26.77
N PRO A 169 12.38 9.84 25.69
CA PRO A 169 10.92 9.76 25.63
C PRO A 169 10.38 8.47 26.24
N TRP A 170 10.56 8.29 27.56
CA TRP A 170 10.16 7.08 28.29
C TRP A 170 8.68 6.72 28.21
N LYS A 171 7.79 7.65 27.82
CA LYS A 171 6.37 7.34 27.63
C LYS A 171 6.15 6.20 26.64
N TYR A 172 6.95 6.14 25.56
CA TYR A 172 6.87 5.09 24.54
C TYR A 172 8.06 4.13 24.60
N LEU A 173 9.22 4.57 25.10
CA LEU A 173 10.44 3.76 25.13
C LEU A 173 10.64 2.92 26.40
N ASP A 174 9.70 2.96 27.35
CA ASP A 174 9.76 2.09 28.54
C ASP A 174 9.23 0.67 28.28
N ASN A 175 8.49 0.45 27.19
CA ASN A 175 7.88 -0.83 26.84
C ASN A 175 7.74 -0.96 25.31
N LEU A 176 8.21 -2.09 24.77
CA LEU A 176 8.07 -2.44 23.35
C LEU A 176 6.61 -2.33 22.87
N GLU A 177 5.62 -2.79 23.64
CA GLU A 177 4.22 -2.75 23.22
C GLU A 177 3.71 -1.32 22.99
N LYS A 178 4.22 -0.33 23.73
CA LYS A 178 3.83 1.06 23.51
C LYS A 178 4.46 1.63 22.24
N PHE A 179 5.68 1.22 21.93
CA PHE A 179 6.32 1.58 20.66
C PHE A 179 5.60 0.92 19.49
N VAL A 180 5.23 -0.36 19.61
CA VAL A 180 4.40 -1.08 18.62
C VAL A 180 3.06 -0.37 18.43
N ALA A 181 2.36 -0.03 19.52
CA ALA A 181 1.08 0.69 19.44
C ALA A 181 1.23 2.07 18.77
N CYS A 182 2.36 2.74 18.99
CA CYS A 182 2.70 4.00 18.34
C CYS A 182 2.92 3.81 16.83
N ALA A 183 3.81 2.90 16.44
CA ALA A 183 4.07 2.58 15.04
C ALA A 183 2.77 2.19 14.31
N TYR A 184 1.93 1.37 14.94
CA TYR A 184 0.66 0.92 14.38
C TYR A 184 -0.39 2.04 14.25
N ALA A 185 -0.46 2.95 15.22
CA ALA A 185 -1.34 4.11 15.15
C ALA A 185 -0.92 5.11 14.06
N ILE A 186 0.38 5.20 13.76
CA ILE A 186 0.91 6.03 12.68
C ILE A 186 0.67 5.35 11.33
N SER A 187 1.06 4.08 11.17
CA SER A 187 0.94 3.33 9.91
C SER A 187 -0.49 3.26 9.38
N SER A 188 -1.48 3.31 10.27
CA SER A 188 -2.89 3.31 9.90
C SER A 188 -3.44 4.67 9.41
N ARG A 189 -2.59 5.72 9.33
CA ARG A 189 -2.97 7.11 9.01
C ARG A 189 -2.04 7.82 8.03
N VAL A 190 -0.88 7.26 7.73
CA VAL A 190 0.09 7.88 6.84
C VAL A 190 -0.43 7.90 5.41
N PHE A 191 -0.03 8.95 4.70
CA PHE A 191 -0.14 9.07 3.26
C PHE A 191 1.26 9.08 2.67
N GLU A 192 1.38 8.54 1.47
CA GLU A 192 2.55 8.74 0.64
C GLU A 192 2.52 10.18 0.10
N ILE A 193 3.57 10.95 0.36
CA ILE A 193 3.58 12.39 0.12
C ILE A 193 4.34 12.70 -1.17
N ASP A 194 5.64 12.39 -1.21
CA ASP A 194 6.54 12.58 -2.34
C ASP A 194 7.91 11.94 -2.03
N ASN A 195 8.85 11.98 -2.98
CA ASN A 195 10.20 11.42 -2.83
C ASN A 195 11.06 12.03 -1.70
N TYR A 196 10.68 13.19 -1.14
CA TYR A 196 11.43 13.87 -0.07
C TYR A 196 10.82 13.67 1.32
N HIS A 197 9.49 13.74 1.41
CA HIS A 197 8.75 13.57 2.65
C HIS A 197 8.40 12.10 2.91
N GLU A 198 8.50 11.24 1.90
CA GLU A 198 8.15 9.82 1.91
C GLU A 198 6.73 9.62 2.46
N SER A 199 6.61 9.06 3.67
CA SER A 199 5.34 8.92 4.40
C SER A 199 5.13 10.06 5.39
N GLY A 200 3.91 10.61 5.42
CA GLY A 200 3.55 11.70 6.30
C GLY A 200 2.13 11.61 6.86
N LEU A 201 1.90 12.23 8.01
CA LEU A 201 0.57 12.41 8.58
C LEU A 201 -0.03 13.74 8.10
N VAL A 202 -1.15 13.64 7.39
CA VAL A 202 -1.83 14.79 6.79
C VAL A 202 -3.09 15.12 7.61
N PRO A 203 -3.11 16.25 8.35
CA PRO A 203 -4.28 16.67 9.12
C PRO A 203 -5.54 16.75 8.25
N ILE A 204 -6.68 16.31 8.80
CA ILE A 204 -7.99 16.24 8.14
C ILE A 204 -8.08 15.15 7.05
N ALA A 205 -7.04 14.93 6.24
CA ALA A 205 -7.02 13.85 5.24
C ALA A 205 -7.26 12.49 5.89
N ASP A 206 -6.66 12.26 7.07
CA ASP A 206 -6.84 11.03 7.86
C ASP A 206 -8.26 10.86 8.48
N LEU A 207 -9.15 11.85 8.31
CA LEU A 207 -10.55 11.79 8.74
C LEU A 207 -11.50 11.31 7.62
N PHE A 208 -11.03 11.21 6.37
CA PHE A 208 -11.79 10.58 5.30
C PHE A 208 -11.69 9.06 5.46
N ASN A 209 -12.81 8.42 5.83
CA ASN A 209 -12.86 6.99 6.07
C ASN A 209 -12.76 6.19 4.77
N HIS A 210 -12.39 4.92 4.88
CA HIS A 210 -12.33 4.01 3.73
C HIS A 210 -13.71 3.56 3.24
N HIS A 211 -13.92 3.57 1.93
CA HIS A 211 -14.98 2.80 1.27
C HIS A 211 -14.37 1.85 0.23
N VAL A 212 -14.86 0.61 0.22
CA VAL A 212 -14.27 -0.50 -0.55
C VAL A 212 -14.52 -0.45 -2.05
N SER A 213 -15.51 0.29 -2.53
CA SER A 213 -15.96 0.18 -3.93
C SER A 213 -16.34 1.49 -4.62
N THR A 214 -16.44 2.57 -3.85
CA THR A 214 -16.90 3.88 -4.35
C THR A 214 -16.25 4.96 -3.51
N PRO A 215 -14.92 5.12 -3.59
CA PRO A 215 -14.27 6.27 -2.98
C PRO A 215 -14.80 7.53 -3.65
N ASP A 216 -15.07 8.55 -2.84
CA ASP A 216 -15.53 9.84 -3.30
C ASP A 216 -14.37 10.79 -3.61
N VAL A 217 -13.21 10.54 -3.00
CA VAL A 217 -12.02 11.40 -3.11
C VAL A 217 -10.78 10.62 -3.47
N ARG A 218 -9.80 11.34 -4.04
CA ARG A 218 -8.41 10.91 -4.19
C ARG A 218 -7.48 11.88 -3.47
N PHE A 219 -6.35 11.35 -3.01
CA PHE A 219 -5.22 12.13 -2.50
C PHE A 219 -4.33 12.53 -3.69
N VAL A 220 -3.91 13.80 -3.75
CA VAL A 220 -3.08 14.32 -4.84
C VAL A 220 -1.89 15.06 -4.25
N SER A 221 -0.70 14.80 -4.77
CA SER A 221 0.55 15.46 -4.42
C SER A 221 1.49 15.39 -5.62
N LEU A 222 2.28 16.43 -5.88
CA LEU A 222 3.39 16.31 -6.84
C LEU A 222 4.45 15.39 -6.22
N TYR A 223 4.55 14.16 -6.70
CA TYR A 223 5.39 13.12 -6.13
C TYR A 223 6.86 13.27 -6.55
N ASP A 224 7.09 13.56 -7.83
CA ASP A 224 8.41 13.64 -8.44
C ASP A 224 9.13 14.94 -8.09
N VAL A 225 9.71 14.96 -6.90
CA VAL A 225 10.60 16.01 -6.40
C VAL A 225 11.97 15.42 -6.06
N CYS A 226 12.97 16.27 -5.91
CA CYS A 226 14.28 15.80 -5.46
C CYS A 226 14.22 15.22 -4.04
N SER A 227 14.69 13.98 -3.85
CA SER A 227 14.72 13.26 -2.57
C SER A 227 15.56 13.93 -1.48
N GLU A 228 16.49 14.82 -1.84
CA GLU A 228 17.38 15.51 -0.89
C GLU A 228 16.83 16.87 -0.42
N CYS A 229 16.04 17.56 -1.25
CA CYS A 229 15.62 18.94 -0.94
C CYS A 229 14.15 19.24 -1.17
N GLY A 230 13.39 18.32 -1.76
CA GLY A 230 11.96 18.48 -2.05
C GLY A 230 11.65 19.52 -3.13
N GLU A 231 12.66 20.09 -3.80
CA GLU A 231 12.44 21.03 -4.90
C GLU A 231 11.94 20.26 -6.15
N PRO A 232 10.84 20.73 -6.78
CA PRO A 232 10.39 20.17 -8.06
C PRO A 232 11.29 20.62 -9.21
N GLY A 233 11.42 19.78 -10.23
CA GLY A 233 12.25 20.05 -11.42
C GLY A 233 13.75 20.00 -11.13
N MET A 234 14.56 20.64 -12.00
CA MET A 234 16.02 20.56 -11.95
C MET A 234 16.61 21.37 -10.78
N CYS A 235 16.87 20.69 -9.67
CA CYS A 235 17.60 21.26 -8.54
C CYS A 235 19.11 20.98 -8.65
N ARG A 236 19.91 21.58 -7.76
CA ARG A 236 21.38 21.39 -7.76
C ARG A 236 21.81 19.95 -7.46
N HIS A 237 21.01 19.18 -6.72
CA HIS A 237 21.32 17.79 -6.41
C HIS A 237 21.12 16.91 -7.65
N LEU A 238 19.99 17.05 -8.36
CA LEU A 238 19.75 16.32 -9.61
C LEU A 238 20.80 16.65 -10.68
N VAL A 239 21.24 17.92 -10.76
CA VAL A 239 22.34 18.30 -11.65
C VAL A 239 23.66 17.64 -11.23
N ALA A 240 23.94 17.55 -9.92
CA ALA A 240 25.14 16.87 -9.43
C ALA A 240 25.10 15.37 -9.71
N GLU A 241 23.97 14.71 -9.46
CA GLU A 241 23.74 13.28 -9.74
C GLU A 241 23.93 12.99 -11.23
N ALA A 242 23.30 13.77 -12.12
CA ALA A 242 23.47 13.60 -13.57
C ALA A 242 24.94 13.75 -14.01
N LEU A 243 25.69 14.69 -13.41
CA LEU A 243 27.12 14.86 -13.69
C LEU A 243 27.98 13.71 -13.16
N GLU A 244 27.59 13.08 -12.05
CA GLU A 244 28.25 11.90 -11.50
C GLU A 244 27.96 10.67 -12.37
N GLU A 245 26.71 10.45 -12.76
CA GLU A 245 26.32 9.39 -13.70
C GLU A 245 27.03 9.51 -15.05
N GLU A 246 27.11 10.71 -15.62
CA GLU A 246 27.86 10.94 -16.87
C GLU A 246 29.35 10.57 -16.72
N GLN A 247 29.97 10.93 -15.59
CA GLN A 247 31.37 10.57 -15.30
C GLN A 247 31.55 9.06 -15.14
N GLU A 248 30.61 8.37 -14.51
CA GLU A 248 30.63 6.92 -14.37
C GLU A 248 30.47 6.23 -15.72
N GLN A 249 29.51 6.69 -16.54
CA GLN A 249 29.32 6.19 -17.90
C GLN A 249 30.55 6.43 -18.79
N GLU A 250 31.22 7.57 -18.67
CA GLU A 250 32.49 7.83 -19.37
C GLU A 250 33.58 6.85 -18.91
N GLN A 251 33.72 6.62 -17.61
CA GLN A 251 34.67 5.65 -17.06
C GLN A 251 34.37 4.21 -17.51
N GLU A 252 33.10 3.83 -17.67
CA GLU A 252 32.70 2.55 -18.23
C GLU A 252 32.99 2.43 -19.73
N ARG A 253 32.79 3.51 -20.49
CA ARG A 253 33.15 3.58 -21.92
C ARG A 253 34.66 3.45 -22.12
N GLU A 254 35.47 4.03 -21.25
CA GLU A 254 36.93 3.90 -21.28
C GLU A 254 37.45 2.49 -20.94
N LYS A 255 36.66 1.67 -20.23
CA LYS A 255 36.99 0.26 -19.93
C LYS A 255 36.70 -0.71 -21.10
N LYS A 256 35.98 -0.29 -22.15
CA LYS A 256 35.71 -1.10 -23.36
C LYS A 256 36.81 -0.91 -24.43
N PRO A 257 37.24 -1.95 -25.16
CA PRO A 257 38.29 -1.82 -26.16
C PRO A 257 37.81 -0.94 -27.33
N PRO A 258 38.69 -0.14 -27.94
CA PRO A 258 38.28 0.90 -28.89
C PRO A 258 37.71 0.27 -30.17
N SER A 259 36.41 0.45 -30.40
CA SER A 259 35.84 0.40 -31.74
C SER A 259 36.05 1.77 -32.40
N LYS A 260 36.49 1.76 -33.66
CA LYS A 260 36.81 2.98 -34.41
C LYS A 260 35.53 3.62 -34.97
N SER A 261 35.18 4.78 -34.42
CA SER A 261 34.43 5.92 -35.00
C SER A 261 33.50 6.46 -33.91
N GLY A 262 33.37 7.74 -33.63
CA GLY A 262 33.89 8.97 -34.19
C GLY A 262 33.20 10.09 -33.42
N ASP A 263 33.96 11.14 -33.14
CA ASP A 263 33.57 12.52 -32.81
C ASP A 263 32.20 12.76 -32.13
N GLY A 264 32.25 13.15 -30.86
CA GLY A 264 31.09 13.61 -30.09
C GLY A 264 31.55 14.55 -28.98
N LEU A 265 32.29 15.60 -29.34
CA LEU A 265 32.51 16.73 -28.44
C LEU A 265 31.15 17.38 -28.17
N ILE A 266 30.70 17.35 -26.92
CA ILE A 266 29.51 18.07 -26.47
C ILE A 266 29.72 19.56 -26.77
N ASP A 267 28.81 20.12 -27.56
CA ASP A 267 28.89 21.50 -28.02
C ASP A 267 28.60 22.45 -26.85
N MET A 268 29.62 23.19 -26.42
CA MET A 268 29.52 24.26 -25.40
C MET A 268 28.48 25.34 -25.77
N GLN A 269 28.03 25.34 -27.02
CA GLN A 269 26.98 26.20 -27.54
C GLN A 269 25.57 25.68 -27.18
N LEU A 270 25.38 24.36 -27.04
CA LEU A 270 24.13 23.75 -26.56
C LEU A 270 23.93 24.01 -25.05
N ILE A 271 25.00 23.93 -24.25
CA ILE A 271 24.97 24.29 -22.82
C ILE A 271 24.55 25.76 -22.64
N LYS A 272 25.11 26.66 -23.46
CA LYS A 272 24.72 28.07 -23.44
C LYS A 272 23.30 28.33 -23.95
N GLU A 273 22.82 27.52 -24.89
CA GLU A 273 21.42 27.59 -25.34
C GLU A 273 20.47 27.12 -24.23
N LEU A 274 20.82 26.07 -23.48
CA LEU A 274 20.06 25.59 -22.31
C LEU A 274 20.11 26.59 -21.14
N GLU A 275 21.27 27.16 -20.80
CA GLU A 275 21.41 28.24 -19.80
C GLU A 275 20.66 29.53 -20.21
N SER A 276 20.48 29.77 -21.52
CA SER A 276 19.69 30.91 -22.02
C SER A 276 18.18 30.64 -22.07
N GLN A 277 17.77 29.37 -22.03
CA GLN A 277 16.37 28.95 -21.92
C GLN A 277 15.88 29.00 -20.46
N GLU A 278 16.78 29.01 -19.46
CA GLU A 278 16.44 29.27 -18.05
C GLU A 278 15.93 30.71 -17.80
N GLU A 279 16.15 31.65 -18.72
CA GLU A 279 15.60 33.02 -18.64
C GLU A 279 14.23 33.19 -19.33
N GLU A 280 13.73 32.19 -20.07
CA GLU A 280 12.33 32.17 -20.50
C GLU A 280 11.51 31.47 -19.43
N GLU A 281 11.05 32.23 -18.44
CA GLU A 281 9.91 31.84 -17.61
C GLU A 281 8.81 31.33 -18.56
N VAL A 282 8.65 30.01 -18.67
CA VAL A 282 7.42 29.40 -19.18
C VAL A 282 6.37 29.74 -18.13
N THR A 283 5.83 30.94 -18.20
CA THR A 283 4.64 31.32 -17.47
C THR A 283 3.48 30.58 -18.11
N ASN A 284 3.38 29.27 -17.85
CA ASN A 284 2.07 28.65 -17.74
C ASN A 284 1.29 29.54 -16.76
N PRO A 285 0.09 30.02 -17.13
CA PRO A 285 -0.66 30.95 -16.30
C PRO A 285 -0.84 30.30 -14.93
N LYS A 286 -0.05 30.74 -13.94
CA LYS A 286 0.03 30.14 -12.60
C LYS A 286 -1.37 29.81 -12.12
N GLU A 287 -1.74 28.53 -12.12
CA GLU A 287 -2.96 28.10 -11.49
C GLU A 287 -2.86 28.54 -10.04
N LYS A 288 -3.72 29.49 -9.67
CA LYS A 288 -3.77 29.96 -8.30
C LYS A 288 -4.44 28.86 -7.50
N GLY A 289 -3.66 28.20 -6.64
CA GLY A 289 -4.19 27.30 -5.63
C GLY A 289 -5.18 27.98 -4.69
N LEU A 290 -5.84 27.17 -3.88
CA LEU A 290 -6.76 27.59 -2.81
C LEU A 290 -6.03 28.11 -1.58
N VAL A 291 -4.73 27.81 -1.43
CA VAL A 291 -3.87 28.33 -0.35
C VAL A 291 -3.11 29.57 -0.82
N GLU A 292 -3.30 30.68 -0.11
CA GLU A 292 -2.68 31.96 -0.48
C GLU A 292 -1.15 31.97 -0.30
N GLY A 293 -0.43 32.17 -1.40
CA GLY A 293 1.02 32.39 -1.40
C GLY A 293 1.86 31.12 -1.44
N VAL A 294 1.26 29.96 -1.70
CA VAL A 294 1.91 28.66 -1.90
C VAL A 294 1.61 28.18 -3.32
N GLN A 295 2.57 27.58 -4.02
CA GLN A 295 2.28 26.97 -5.33
C GLN A 295 1.46 25.69 -5.11
N PRO A 296 0.51 25.36 -6.01
CA PRO A 296 -0.25 24.11 -5.90
C PRO A 296 0.64 22.85 -5.78
N ASP A 297 1.76 22.83 -6.48
CA ASP A 297 2.73 21.73 -6.47
C ASP A 297 3.42 21.52 -5.11
N ASP A 298 3.45 22.57 -4.27
CA ASP A 298 3.96 22.53 -2.90
C ASP A 298 2.87 22.13 -1.89
N CYS A 299 1.70 21.69 -2.36
CA CYS A 299 0.57 21.26 -1.54
C CYS A 299 0.25 19.78 -1.71
N VAL A 300 -0.49 19.27 -0.73
CA VAL A 300 -1.23 18.02 -0.80
C VAL A 300 -2.72 18.31 -0.80
N ASP A 301 -3.46 17.59 -1.62
CA ASP A 301 -4.89 17.84 -1.87
C ASP A 301 -5.74 16.60 -1.63
N ILE A 302 -7.01 16.83 -1.26
CA ILE A 302 -8.08 15.84 -1.33
C ILE A 302 -9.10 16.35 -2.35
N VAL A 303 -9.26 15.65 -3.47
CA VAL A 303 -10.08 16.07 -4.60
C VAL A 303 -11.21 15.07 -4.84
N LEU A 304 -12.43 15.56 -5.06
CA LEU A 304 -13.57 14.70 -5.40
C LEU A 304 -13.39 14.05 -6.77
N THR A 305 -13.52 12.73 -6.82
CA THR A 305 -13.54 11.92 -8.05
C THR A 305 -14.96 11.72 -8.59
N GLN A 306 -15.98 12.03 -7.78
CA GLN A 306 -17.38 11.96 -8.17
C GLN A 306 -18.22 12.98 -7.40
N SER A 307 -19.43 13.24 -7.90
CA SER A 307 -20.37 14.16 -7.23
C SER A 307 -20.97 13.51 -5.98
N VAL A 308 -21.02 14.26 -4.86
CA VAL A 308 -21.54 13.76 -3.57
C VAL A 308 -22.78 14.56 -3.14
N PRO A 309 -23.95 13.92 -2.98
CA PRO A 309 -25.14 14.55 -2.44
C PRO A 309 -24.99 15.06 -1.02
N LYS A 310 -25.72 16.15 -0.71
CA LYS A 310 -25.82 16.68 0.66
C LYS A 310 -26.18 15.61 1.69
N GLY A 311 -25.41 15.59 2.78
CA GLY A 311 -25.65 14.77 3.97
C GLY A 311 -24.96 13.41 3.95
N GLN A 312 -24.35 13.02 2.83
CA GLN A 312 -23.54 11.81 2.74
C GLN A 312 -22.17 11.98 3.39
N GLU A 313 -21.62 10.88 3.89
CA GLU A 313 -20.21 10.82 4.29
C GLU A 313 -19.36 10.72 3.02
N ILE A 314 -18.19 11.36 3.05
CA ILE A 314 -17.24 11.42 1.95
C ILE A 314 -16.12 10.44 2.30
N PHE A 315 -15.90 9.46 1.43
CA PHE A 315 -14.96 8.38 1.67
C PHE A 315 -13.72 8.47 0.77
N ASN A 316 -12.58 8.08 1.32
CA ASN A 316 -11.35 7.82 0.57
C ASN A 316 -11.23 6.31 0.25
N SER A 317 -10.31 5.93 -0.64
CA SER A 317 -9.86 4.54 -0.76
C SER A 317 -8.55 4.35 0.00
N TYR A 318 -8.41 3.23 0.70
CA TYR A 318 -7.16 2.81 1.32
C TYR A 318 -6.53 1.67 0.49
N GLY A 319 -7.11 1.35 -0.67
CA GLY A 319 -6.79 0.20 -1.51
C GLY A 319 -7.88 -0.88 -1.54
N ASP A 320 -7.85 -1.69 -2.58
CA ASP A 320 -8.76 -2.81 -2.83
C ASP A 320 -8.35 -4.06 -2.02
N TYR A 321 -8.41 -3.92 -0.71
CA TYR A 321 -7.85 -4.90 0.22
C TYR A 321 -8.88 -5.83 0.82
N SER A 322 -8.47 -7.09 1.04
CA SER A 322 -9.25 -8.07 1.78
C SER A 322 -9.44 -7.67 3.25
N ASN A 323 -10.46 -8.20 3.92
CA ASN A 323 -10.67 -7.90 5.34
C ASN A 323 -9.51 -8.38 6.20
N ALA A 324 -8.82 -9.44 5.78
CA ALA A 324 -7.64 -9.93 6.48
C ALA A 324 -6.47 -8.94 6.40
N LEU A 325 -6.25 -8.30 5.25
CA LEU A 325 -5.23 -7.27 5.09
C LEU A 325 -5.63 -5.96 5.78
N LEU A 326 -6.90 -5.54 5.65
CA LEU A 326 -7.42 -4.36 6.33
C LEU A 326 -7.28 -4.46 7.85
N LEU A 327 -7.55 -5.64 8.42
CA LEU A 327 -7.38 -5.88 9.84
C LEU A 327 -5.92 -5.85 10.26
N ALA A 328 -5.03 -6.45 9.46
CA ALA A 328 -3.60 -6.47 9.74
C ALA A 328 -3.01 -5.06 9.72
N ARG A 329 -3.28 -4.26 8.68
CA ARG A 329 -2.68 -2.93 8.48
C ARG A 329 -3.37 -1.79 9.23
N TYR A 330 -4.71 -1.83 9.33
CA TYR A 330 -5.50 -0.68 9.78
C TYR A 330 -6.45 -0.98 10.95
N GLY A 331 -6.51 -2.23 11.41
CA GLY A 331 -7.27 -2.64 12.59
C GLY A 331 -8.80 -2.54 12.43
N PHE A 332 -9.32 -2.48 11.19
CA PHE A 332 -10.76 -2.50 10.90
C PHE A 332 -11.10 -3.49 9.77
N CYS A 333 -12.38 -3.82 9.65
CA CYS A 333 -12.92 -4.68 8.60
C CYS A 333 -14.22 -4.07 8.08
N VAL A 334 -14.58 -4.39 6.83
CA VAL A 334 -15.78 -3.90 6.17
C VAL A 334 -16.74 -5.06 5.92
N GLU A 335 -18.01 -4.85 6.24
CA GLU A 335 -19.06 -5.83 5.94
C GLU A 335 -19.31 -5.91 4.43
N ASN A 336 -19.46 -7.12 3.90
CA ASN A 336 -19.71 -7.36 2.48
C ASN A 336 -18.63 -6.77 1.55
N ASN A 337 -17.38 -6.76 2.00
CA ASN A 337 -16.23 -6.32 1.21
C ASN A 337 -16.11 -7.13 -0.11
N PRO A 338 -16.20 -6.49 -1.30
CA PRO A 338 -16.12 -7.18 -2.59
C PRO A 338 -14.71 -7.72 -2.89
N TRP A 339 -13.68 -7.18 -2.25
CA TRP A 339 -12.28 -7.59 -2.39
C TRP A 339 -11.85 -8.64 -1.37
N ASP A 340 -12.80 -9.14 -0.57
CA ASP A 340 -12.48 -10.13 0.44
C ASP A 340 -12.21 -11.51 -0.17
N VAL A 341 -11.27 -12.23 0.44
CA VAL A 341 -10.81 -13.52 -0.09
C VAL A 341 -10.63 -14.55 1.02
N ALA A 342 -10.80 -15.82 0.66
CA ALA A 342 -10.38 -16.95 1.47
C ALA A 342 -9.15 -17.60 0.84
N TYR A 343 -8.02 -17.54 1.54
CA TYR A 343 -6.76 -18.11 1.06
C TYR A 343 -6.67 -19.62 1.30
N LEU A 344 -6.30 -20.38 0.25
CA LEU A 344 -6.20 -21.84 0.28
C LEU A 344 -4.80 -22.38 -0.10
N GLY A 345 -3.78 -21.54 -0.30
CA GLY A 345 -2.45 -21.97 -0.73
C GLY A 345 -1.80 -22.98 0.23
N ARG A 346 -1.80 -22.73 1.55
CA ARG A 346 -1.30 -23.69 2.55
C ARG A 346 -2.05 -25.03 2.54
N ASP A 347 -3.34 -25.02 2.23
CA ASP A 347 -4.16 -26.24 2.14
C ASP A 347 -3.89 -27.01 0.84
N LEU A 348 -3.61 -26.30 -0.25
CA LEU A 348 -3.14 -26.85 -1.50
C LEU A 348 -1.77 -27.53 -1.32
N LEU A 349 -0.80 -26.92 -0.64
CA LEU A 349 0.50 -27.53 -0.36
C LEU A 349 0.38 -28.90 0.33
N LYS A 350 -0.59 -29.07 1.24
CA LYS A 350 -0.85 -30.38 1.89
C LYS A 350 -1.31 -31.44 0.88
N LEU A 351 -2.07 -31.05 -0.15
CA LEU A 351 -2.51 -31.92 -1.24
C LEU A 351 -1.33 -32.32 -2.16
N LEU A 352 -0.40 -31.39 -2.39
CA LEU A 352 0.77 -31.57 -3.27
C LEU A 352 1.83 -32.54 -2.70
N LYS A 353 1.57 -33.22 -1.58
CA LYS A 353 2.39 -34.35 -1.10
C LYS A 353 2.28 -35.58 -2.01
N ASP A 354 1.24 -35.68 -2.82
CA ASP A 354 1.12 -36.71 -3.87
C ASP A 354 2.16 -36.46 -4.98
N LYS A 355 2.95 -37.48 -5.33
CA LYS A 355 4.06 -37.34 -6.30
C LYS A 355 3.61 -36.85 -7.68
N ARG A 356 2.43 -37.26 -8.15
CA ARG A 356 1.91 -36.85 -9.46
C ARG A 356 1.50 -35.39 -9.43
N LEU A 357 0.80 -34.96 -8.38
CA LEU A 357 0.38 -33.57 -8.22
C LEU A 357 1.59 -32.65 -7.98
N ALA A 358 2.57 -33.09 -7.17
CA ALA A 358 3.82 -32.38 -6.93
C ALA A 358 4.58 -32.06 -8.21
N LEU A 359 4.67 -33.02 -9.13
CA LEU A 359 5.33 -32.83 -10.42
C LEU A 359 4.69 -31.70 -11.23
N ARG A 360 3.35 -31.66 -11.26
CA ARG A 360 2.60 -30.64 -12.01
C ARG A 360 2.66 -29.27 -11.35
N ALA A 361 2.62 -29.21 -10.02
CA ALA A 361 2.77 -27.96 -9.30
C ALA A 361 4.18 -27.37 -9.42
N ARG A 362 5.23 -28.21 -9.46
CA ARG A 362 6.59 -27.73 -9.78
C ARG A 362 6.68 -27.17 -11.18
N TRP A 363 6.08 -27.86 -12.15
CA TRP A 363 6.00 -27.35 -13.52
C TRP A 363 5.24 -26.02 -13.60
N TRP A 364 4.14 -25.89 -12.84
CA TRP A 364 3.41 -24.63 -12.71
C TRP A 364 4.31 -23.52 -12.15
N LYS A 365 4.99 -23.76 -11.02
CA LYS A 365 5.91 -22.78 -10.42
C LYS A 365 6.94 -22.25 -11.42
N HIS A 366 7.59 -23.13 -12.18
CA HIS A 366 8.76 -22.75 -12.98
C HIS A 366 8.46 -22.37 -14.43
N LEU A 367 7.33 -22.81 -15.00
CA LEU A 367 7.00 -22.57 -16.40
C LEU A 367 5.54 -22.18 -16.59
N GLY A 368 4.62 -22.89 -15.94
CA GLY A 368 3.19 -22.70 -16.18
C GLY A 368 2.66 -21.34 -15.74
N TYR A 369 3.04 -20.87 -14.56
CA TYR A 369 2.54 -19.62 -13.98
C TYR A 369 3.07 -18.38 -14.72
N PRO A 370 4.39 -18.22 -14.98
CA PRO A 370 4.88 -17.10 -15.78
C PRO A 370 4.23 -17.03 -17.16
N LEU A 371 4.09 -18.18 -17.85
CA LEU A 371 3.42 -18.23 -19.15
C LEU A 371 1.94 -17.88 -19.07
N TYR A 372 1.25 -18.35 -18.04
CA TYR A 372 -0.18 -18.09 -17.87
C TYR A 372 -0.44 -16.60 -17.58
N ASN A 373 0.37 -15.98 -16.72
CA ASN A 373 0.28 -14.55 -16.45
C ASN A 373 0.53 -13.72 -17.72
N LYS A 374 1.61 -14.02 -18.45
CA LYS A 374 1.89 -13.37 -19.74
C LYS A 374 0.74 -13.55 -20.74
N TRP A 375 0.17 -14.75 -20.82
CA TRP A 375 -0.98 -15.03 -21.67
C TRP A 375 -2.23 -14.27 -21.23
N CYS A 376 -2.48 -14.12 -19.92
CA CYS A 376 -3.59 -13.33 -19.41
C CYS A 376 -3.44 -11.84 -19.76
N ALA A 377 -2.25 -11.26 -19.61
CA ALA A 377 -1.99 -9.87 -19.97
C ALA A 377 -2.31 -9.61 -21.46
N LEU A 378 -1.75 -10.44 -22.35
CA LEU A 378 -1.96 -10.33 -23.81
C LEU A 378 -3.42 -10.50 -24.28
N ASN A 379 -4.27 -11.16 -23.50
CA ASN A 379 -5.68 -11.35 -23.86
C ASN A 379 -6.62 -10.36 -23.16
N LYS A 380 -6.20 -9.71 -22.06
CA LYS A 380 -6.95 -8.57 -21.49
C LYS A 380 -6.89 -7.37 -22.43
N GLU A 381 -5.71 -7.05 -22.97
CA GLU A 381 -5.51 -6.00 -23.99
C GLU A 381 -6.35 -6.22 -25.27
N GLN A 382 -6.70 -7.47 -25.59
CA GLN A 382 -7.54 -7.80 -26.75
C GLN A 382 -9.04 -7.63 -26.49
N ASP A 383 -9.49 -7.80 -25.24
CA ASP A 383 -10.88 -7.55 -24.85
C ASP A 383 -11.14 -6.03 -24.71
N GLU A 384 -10.13 -5.24 -24.34
CA GLU A 384 -10.20 -3.77 -24.26
C GLU A 384 -10.17 -3.10 -25.64
N GLN A 385 -9.43 -3.65 -26.62
CA GLN A 385 -9.45 -3.17 -28.03
C GLN A 385 -10.77 -3.45 -28.77
N GLU A 386 -11.69 -4.27 -28.24
CA GLU A 386 -13.06 -4.43 -28.76
C GLU A 386 -14.09 -3.47 -28.11
N GLU A 387 -13.70 -2.74 -27.04
CA GLU A 387 -14.49 -1.72 -26.34
C GLU A 387 -13.93 -0.28 -26.53
N GLU A 388 -12.88 -0.09 -27.33
CA GLU A 388 -12.36 1.23 -27.72
C GLU A 388 -13.28 1.96 -28.72
N ASP A 389 -14.39 2.52 -28.20
CA ASP A 389 -14.94 3.77 -28.72
C ASP A 389 -15.39 4.72 -27.60
N LYS A 390 -15.06 4.44 -26.32
CA LYS A 390 -15.20 5.37 -25.18
C LYS A 390 -14.24 5.04 -24.03
N GLU A 391 -13.54 6.08 -23.60
CA GLU A 391 -12.79 6.23 -22.34
C GLU A 391 -11.33 5.76 -22.42
N GLU A 392 -10.50 6.69 -22.90
CA GLU A 392 -9.05 6.76 -22.62
C GLU A 392 -8.85 7.12 -21.14
N GLU A 393 -7.71 6.67 -20.60
CA GLU A 393 -7.14 6.87 -19.25
C GLU A 393 -7.39 5.73 -18.24
N GLU A 394 -6.68 4.60 -18.43
CA GLU A 394 -6.14 3.84 -17.29
C GLU A 394 -4.63 4.08 -17.21
N GLU A 395 -4.17 4.44 -16.01
CA GLU A 395 -2.78 4.75 -15.66
C GLU A 395 -1.93 3.47 -15.61
N ASP A 396 -0.78 3.53 -16.28
CA ASP A 396 0.29 2.53 -16.25
C ASP A 396 0.78 2.30 -14.81
N HIS A 397 0.46 1.14 -14.24
CA HIS A 397 1.28 0.56 -13.17
C HIS A 397 2.44 -0.21 -13.80
N ASP A 398 3.47 0.53 -14.22
CA ASP A 398 4.80 -0.02 -14.48
C ASP A 398 5.42 -0.41 -13.12
N GLU A 399 5.16 -1.63 -12.67
CA GLU A 399 6.06 -2.30 -11.74
C GLU A 399 7.34 -2.62 -12.53
N GLU A 400 8.35 -1.75 -12.45
CA GLU A 400 9.69 -2.07 -12.90
C GLU A 400 10.18 -3.30 -12.11
N GLU A 401 10.26 -4.44 -12.79
CA GLU A 401 10.87 -5.67 -12.27
C GLU A 401 12.37 -5.42 -12.06
N GLU A 402 12.76 -5.03 -10.84
CA GLU A 402 14.15 -5.19 -10.41
C GLU A 402 14.45 -6.69 -10.26
N ASP A 403 15.13 -7.24 -11.27
CA ASP A 403 15.80 -8.53 -11.25
C ASP A 403 16.95 -8.49 -10.22
N ASP A 404 16.60 -8.51 -8.93
CA ASP A 404 17.56 -8.75 -7.85
C ASP A 404 17.86 -10.26 -7.79
N GLU A 405 18.75 -10.71 -8.68
CA GLU A 405 19.41 -12.01 -8.59
C GLU A 405 20.36 -12.03 -7.37
N ASN A 406 19.86 -11.96 -6.13
CA ASN A 406 20.47 -12.50 -4.91
C ASN A 406 19.55 -12.31 -3.69
N ASP A 407 18.73 -13.32 -3.38
CA ASP A 407 18.63 -13.93 -2.04
C ASP A 407 17.67 -15.14 -2.09
N GLU A 408 18.22 -16.36 -2.14
CA GLU A 408 17.44 -17.58 -1.86
C GLU A 408 17.21 -17.72 -0.34
N GLU A 409 16.42 -16.83 0.27
CA GLU A 409 15.89 -17.02 1.63
C GLU A 409 14.35 -16.86 1.65
N ASP A 410 13.66 -17.99 1.87
CA ASP A 410 12.33 -18.16 2.48
C ASP A 410 11.06 -17.42 1.96
N ASP A 411 11.07 -16.72 0.83
CA ASP A 411 9.82 -16.14 0.31
C ASP A 411 8.83 -17.18 -0.26
N GLU A 412 7.57 -17.09 0.18
CA GLU A 412 6.47 -17.91 -0.33
C GLU A 412 6.29 -17.59 -1.84
N PRO A 413 6.33 -18.59 -2.75
CA PRO A 413 6.33 -18.30 -4.18
C PRO A 413 5.11 -17.46 -4.58
N TYR A 414 5.29 -16.39 -5.36
CA TYR A 414 4.20 -15.47 -5.73
C TYR A 414 2.95 -16.17 -6.31
N TRP A 415 3.13 -17.23 -7.11
CA TRP A 415 1.97 -18.01 -7.61
C TRP A 415 1.10 -18.61 -6.50
N LEU A 416 1.67 -18.85 -5.32
CA LEU A 416 0.96 -19.45 -4.21
C LEU A 416 0.08 -18.42 -3.50
N THR A 417 0.50 -17.15 -3.39
CA THR A 417 -0.26 -16.07 -2.72
C THR A 417 -1.60 -15.78 -3.39
N VAL A 418 -1.70 -16.03 -4.71
CA VAL A 418 -2.92 -15.86 -5.51
C VAL A 418 -3.86 -17.08 -5.47
N MET A 419 -3.61 -18.09 -4.64
CA MET A 419 -4.48 -19.27 -4.48
C MET A 419 -5.70 -18.99 -3.58
N CYS A 420 -6.56 -18.10 -4.05
CA CYS A 420 -7.67 -17.51 -3.32
C CYS A 420 -9.04 -17.86 -3.92
N ILE A 421 -10.06 -17.83 -3.07
CA ILE A 421 -11.48 -17.76 -3.44
C ILE A 421 -11.99 -16.36 -3.12
N ASP A 422 -12.66 -15.72 -4.08
CA ASP A 422 -13.20 -14.37 -3.95
C ASP A 422 -14.50 -14.28 -3.12
N CYS A 423 -15.03 -13.06 -2.98
CA CYS A 423 -16.27 -12.79 -2.24
C CYS A 423 -17.50 -13.53 -2.80
N ASN A 424 -17.47 -13.96 -4.06
CA ASN A 424 -18.54 -14.67 -4.75
C ASN A 424 -18.42 -16.20 -4.61
N GLY A 425 -17.30 -16.69 -4.09
CA GLY A 425 -17.03 -18.12 -3.96
C GLY A 425 -16.36 -18.71 -5.21
N GLU A 426 -15.83 -17.86 -6.10
CA GLU A 426 -15.12 -18.27 -7.31
C GLU A 426 -13.60 -18.26 -7.07
N PRO A 427 -12.85 -19.27 -7.57
CA PRO A 427 -11.39 -19.24 -7.47
C PRO A 427 -10.80 -18.19 -8.40
N SER A 428 -9.69 -17.58 -7.99
CA SER A 428 -8.90 -16.70 -8.87
C SER A 428 -8.51 -17.39 -10.18
N SER A 429 -8.26 -16.62 -11.24
CA SER A 429 -7.88 -17.16 -12.55
C SER A 429 -6.64 -18.09 -12.48
N PRO A 430 -5.53 -17.71 -11.81
CA PRO A 430 -4.40 -18.61 -11.62
C PRO A 430 -4.76 -19.88 -10.83
N MET A 431 -5.61 -19.77 -9.80
CA MET A 431 -6.06 -20.93 -9.03
C MET A 431 -6.90 -21.88 -9.89
N ARG A 432 -7.82 -21.35 -10.69
CA ARG A 432 -8.64 -22.11 -11.64
C ARG A 432 -7.76 -22.85 -12.65
N ALA A 433 -6.78 -22.17 -13.24
CA ALA A 433 -5.83 -22.74 -14.19
C ALA A 433 -5.02 -23.88 -13.57
N LEU A 434 -4.49 -23.68 -12.37
CA LEU A 434 -3.75 -24.71 -11.64
C LEU A 434 -4.65 -25.89 -11.27
N LEU A 435 -5.87 -25.67 -10.79
CA LEU A 435 -6.80 -26.75 -10.47
C LEU A 435 -7.13 -27.60 -11.71
N ASN A 436 -7.31 -26.97 -12.88
CA ASN A 436 -7.46 -27.69 -14.14
C ASN A 436 -6.22 -28.50 -14.49
N LEU A 437 -5.02 -27.93 -14.37
CA LEU A 437 -3.76 -28.62 -14.57
C LEU A 437 -3.62 -29.85 -13.67
N LEU A 438 -3.93 -29.71 -12.38
CA LEU A 438 -3.90 -30.80 -11.40
C LEU A 438 -4.91 -31.90 -11.74
N ALA A 439 -6.04 -31.54 -12.36
CA ALA A 439 -7.09 -32.47 -12.77
C ALA A 439 -6.84 -33.19 -14.11
N PHE A 440 -5.87 -32.76 -14.92
CA PHE A 440 -5.60 -33.37 -16.23
C PHE A 440 -5.36 -34.88 -16.16
N ASN A 441 -5.84 -35.63 -17.16
CA ASN A 441 -5.35 -36.99 -17.40
C ASN A 441 -3.92 -36.95 -17.97
N ASP A 442 -3.26 -38.10 -18.08
CA ASP A 442 -1.86 -38.13 -18.52
C ASP A 442 -1.69 -37.72 -20.00
N ARG A 443 -2.72 -37.91 -20.84
CA ARG A 443 -2.69 -37.47 -22.23
C ARG A 443 -2.69 -35.95 -22.35
N ASP A 444 -3.60 -35.27 -21.65
CA ASP A 444 -3.71 -33.82 -21.67
C ASP A 444 -2.50 -33.16 -21.01
N TRP A 445 -2.01 -33.75 -19.91
CA TRP A 445 -0.76 -33.35 -19.28
C TRP A 445 0.44 -33.45 -20.24
N ASN A 446 0.64 -34.60 -20.90
CA ASN A 446 1.75 -34.76 -21.84
C ASN A 446 1.61 -33.83 -23.06
N LYS A 447 0.37 -33.54 -23.51
CA LYS A 447 0.12 -32.60 -24.60
C LYS A 447 0.50 -31.18 -24.19
N LEU A 448 0.09 -30.71 -23.01
CA LEU A 448 0.45 -29.39 -22.52
C LEU A 448 1.96 -29.28 -22.26
N ARG A 449 2.56 -30.32 -21.67
CA ARG A 449 3.99 -30.36 -21.36
C ARG A 449 4.90 -30.26 -22.59
N SER A 450 4.39 -30.50 -23.80
CA SER A 450 5.14 -30.25 -25.04
C SER A 450 5.62 -28.81 -25.20
N ILE A 451 5.05 -27.85 -24.46
CA ILE A 451 5.54 -26.47 -24.38
C ILE A 451 7.01 -26.40 -23.96
N GLU A 452 7.48 -27.32 -23.11
CA GLU A 452 8.88 -27.40 -22.68
C GLU A 452 9.88 -27.51 -23.85
N GLN A 453 9.42 -27.96 -25.03
CA GLN A 453 10.28 -28.18 -26.19
C GLN A 453 10.47 -26.91 -27.04
N ASP A 454 9.51 -25.98 -26.99
CA ASP A 454 9.47 -24.77 -27.82
C ASP A 454 8.50 -23.76 -27.19
N VAL A 455 9.00 -23.06 -26.17
CA VAL A 455 8.21 -22.10 -25.38
C VAL A 455 7.78 -20.93 -26.26
N GLU A 456 8.65 -20.42 -27.11
CA GLU A 456 8.39 -19.29 -28.00
C GLU A 456 7.20 -19.55 -28.93
N SER A 457 7.18 -20.70 -29.61
CA SER A 457 6.14 -20.97 -30.62
C SER A 457 4.89 -21.61 -30.04
N THR A 458 4.94 -22.12 -28.80
CA THR A 458 3.83 -22.92 -28.25
C THR A 458 3.34 -22.48 -26.88
N GLY A 459 3.91 -21.43 -26.30
CA GLY A 459 3.54 -20.85 -25.02
C GLY A 459 2.03 -20.57 -24.90
N ASP A 460 1.39 -20.07 -25.95
CA ASP A 460 -0.05 -19.75 -25.98
C ASP A 460 -0.97 -20.94 -25.70
N LYS A 461 -0.47 -22.17 -25.84
CA LYS A 461 -1.22 -23.37 -25.43
C LYS A 461 -1.52 -23.38 -23.93
N ILE A 462 -0.85 -22.55 -23.12
CA ILE A 462 -1.16 -22.37 -21.71
C ILE A 462 -2.61 -21.93 -21.48
N GLY A 463 -3.21 -21.19 -22.43
CA GLY A 463 -4.63 -20.80 -22.41
C GLY A 463 -5.61 -21.97 -22.37
N LEU A 464 -5.17 -23.21 -22.66
CA LEU A 464 -5.96 -24.42 -22.44
C LEU A 464 -6.37 -24.61 -20.97
N LEU A 465 -5.63 -24.01 -20.03
CA LEU A 465 -5.91 -24.05 -18.60
C LEU A 465 -6.99 -23.07 -18.16
N ASP A 466 -7.27 -22.00 -18.93
CA ASP A 466 -8.23 -20.96 -18.56
C ASP A 466 -9.71 -21.37 -18.71
N LYS A 467 -9.96 -22.61 -19.12
CA LYS A 467 -11.31 -23.14 -19.26
C LYS A 467 -12.05 -23.17 -17.91
N PRO A 468 -13.39 -23.11 -17.91
CA PRO A 468 -14.18 -23.36 -16.71
C PRO A 468 -13.76 -24.65 -16.00
N LEU A 469 -13.82 -24.66 -14.66
CA LEU A 469 -13.35 -25.79 -13.85
C LEU A 469 -13.89 -27.13 -14.36
N SER A 470 -12.98 -28.04 -14.71
CA SER A 470 -13.34 -29.42 -15.04
C SER A 470 -13.97 -30.14 -13.84
N LYS A 471 -14.72 -31.24 -14.06
CA LYS A 471 -15.28 -32.06 -12.96
C LYS A 471 -14.22 -32.52 -11.95
N GLY A 472 -13.02 -32.86 -12.42
CA GLY A 472 -11.90 -33.22 -11.56
C GLY A 472 -11.41 -32.04 -10.73
N ALA A 473 -11.27 -30.86 -11.36
CA ALA A 473 -10.85 -29.62 -10.71
C ALA A 473 -11.86 -29.18 -9.63
N ARG A 474 -13.17 -29.23 -9.93
CA ARG A 474 -14.25 -28.96 -8.96
C ARG A 474 -14.16 -29.87 -7.74
N LYS A 475 -13.86 -31.16 -7.93
CA LYS A 475 -13.70 -32.12 -6.82
C LYS A 475 -12.46 -31.82 -5.97
N ILE A 476 -11.36 -31.37 -6.59
CA ILE A 476 -10.16 -30.94 -5.87
C ILE A 476 -10.49 -29.70 -5.03
N LEU A 477 -11.09 -28.68 -5.63
CA LEU A 477 -11.45 -27.44 -4.93
C LEU A 477 -12.45 -27.69 -3.80
N LEU A 478 -13.49 -28.50 -4.02
CA LEU A 478 -14.46 -28.84 -2.97
C LEU A 478 -13.79 -29.52 -1.77
N ASN A 479 -12.81 -30.40 -2.01
CA ASN A 479 -12.03 -31.02 -0.93
C ASN A 479 -11.18 -30.00 -0.16
N LEU A 480 -10.61 -28.99 -0.84
CA LEU A 480 -9.88 -27.91 -0.18
C LEU A 480 -10.82 -27.06 0.68
N VAL A 481 -11.97 -26.66 0.12
CA VAL A 481 -13.01 -25.90 0.84
C VAL A 481 -13.49 -26.66 2.07
N HIS A 482 -13.81 -27.95 1.96
CA HIS A 482 -14.23 -28.78 3.09
C HIS A 482 -13.18 -28.89 4.19
N LYS A 483 -11.90 -28.96 3.84
CA LYS A 483 -10.79 -28.98 4.81
C LYS A 483 -10.58 -27.64 5.49
N ARG A 484 -10.85 -26.53 4.79
CA ARG A 484 -10.68 -25.18 5.30
C ARG A 484 -11.81 -24.77 6.24
N LYS A 485 -13.04 -25.15 5.91
CA LYS A 485 -14.25 -24.81 6.67
C LYS A 485 -14.10 -25.22 8.13
N ARG A 486 -14.36 -24.26 9.01
CA ARG A 486 -14.28 -24.42 10.46
C ARG A 486 -15.28 -23.49 11.16
N PRO A 487 -15.66 -23.76 12.41
CA PRO A 487 -16.47 -22.84 13.19
C PRO A 487 -15.75 -21.50 13.40
N VAL A 488 -16.51 -20.40 13.39
CA VAL A 488 -15.99 -19.07 13.74
C VAL A 488 -15.73 -19.04 15.26
N PRO A 489 -14.50 -18.77 15.71
CA PRO A 489 -14.18 -18.68 17.13
C PRO A 489 -14.81 -17.43 17.76
N GLN A 490 -15.01 -17.48 19.08
CA GLN A 490 -15.50 -16.32 19.83
C GLN A 490 -14.33 -15.40 20.19
N ILE A 491 -14.09 -14.39 19.35
CA ILE A 491 -13.07 -13.36 19.57
C ILE A 491 -13.71 -12.05 20.05
N ASN A 492 -13.03 -11.31 20.93
CA ASN A 492 -13.57 -10.08 21.50
C ASN A 492 -13.60 -8.93 20.49
N ASN A 493 -12.54 -8.81 19.68
CA ASN A 493 -12.41 -7.74 18.69
C ASN A 493 -13.54 -7.82 17.65
N ALA A 494 -14.24 -6.70 17.42
CA ALA A 494 -15.40 -6.66 16.52
C ALA A 494 -15.01 -6.79 15.05
N ALA A 495 -13.94 -6.11 14.63
CA ALA A 495 -13.43 -6.19 13.25
C ALA A 495 -12.97 -7.61 12.91
N ALA A 496 -12.29 -8.28 13.84
CA ALA A 496 -11.90 -9.67 13.67
C ALA A 496 -13.11 -10.61 13.46
N ARG A 497 -14.23 -10.38 14.15
CA ARG A 497 -15.46 -11.15 13.93
C ARG A 497 -16.02 -10.96 12.52
N ILE A 498 -15.96 -9.74 11.97
CA ILE A 498 -16.37 -9.45 10.58
C ILE A 498 -15.52 -10.26 9.61
N MET A 499 -14.19 -10.22 9.75
CA MET A 499 -13.26 -10.99 8.89
C MET A 499 -13.55 -12.51 8.95
N LEU A 500 -13.64 -13.07 10.16
CA LEU A 500 -13.86 -14.51 10.35
C LEU A 500 -15.19 -14.98 9.76
N GLU A 501 -16.24 -14.18 9.95
CA GLU A 501 -17.57 -14.45 9.42
C GLU A 501 -17.62 -14.31 7.89
N SER A 502 -16.86 -13.36 7.34
CA SER A 502 -16.72 -13.18 5.90
C SER A 502 -16.01 -14.37 5.23
N GLU A 503 -14.87 -14.81 5.77
CA GLU A 503 -14.17 -16.02 5.27
C GLU A 503 -15.09 -17.25 5.32
N ARG A 504 -15.88 -17.42 6.39
CA ARG A 504 -16.87 -18.50 6.50
C ARG A 504 -17.91 -18.42 5.35
N LYS A 505 -18.47 -17.24 5.09
CA LYS A 505 -19.46 -17.02 4.03
C LYS A 505 -18.88 -17.28 2.64
N ILE A 506 -17.64 -16.86 2.37
CA ILE A 506 -16.95 -17.12 1.11
C ILE A 506 -16.85 -18.63 0.86
N LEU A 507 -16.39 -19.39 1.85
CA LEU A 507 -16.25 -20.85 1.74
C LEU A 507 -17.61 -21.55 1.58
N GLU A 508 -18.68 -21.03 2.18
CA GLU A 508 -20.05 -21.53 2.00
C GLU A 508 -20.60 -21.27 0.60
N LYS A 509 -20.37 -20.07 0.04
CA LYS A 509 -20.72 -19.75 -1.34
C LYS A 509 -19.98 -20.66 -2.32
N ALA A 510 -18.67 -20.84 -2.12
CA ALA A 510 -17.86 -21.74 -2.94
C ALA A 510 -18.38 -23.18 -2.91
N GLU A 511 -18.71 -23.71 -1.73
CA GLU A 511 -19.30 -25.04 -1.60
C GLU A 511 -20.63 -25.16 -2.35
N HIS A 512 -21.52 -24.18 -2.22
CA HIS A 512 -22.80 -24.16 -2.92
C HIS A 512 -22.63 -24.12 -4.45
N TYR A 513 -21.75 -23.24 -4.93
CA TYR A 513 -21.40 -23.10 -6.34
C TYR A 513 -20.86 -24.42 -6.93
N LEU A 514 -19.96 -25.09 -6.20
CA LEU A 514 -19.35 -26.34 -6.65
C LEU A 514 -20.33 -27.51 -6.63
N ASN A 515 -21.18 -27.63 -5.61
CA ASN A 515 -22.17 -28.69 -5.49
C ASN A 515 -23.31 -28.58 -6.52
N SER A 516 -23.71 -27.36 -6.88
CA SER A 516 -24.74 -27.13 -7.91
C SER A 516 -24.31 -27.59 -9.32
N ASN A 517 -23.01 -27.81 -9.49
CA ASN A 517 -22.35 -28.01 -10.78
C ASN A 517 -21.57 -29.35 -10.86
N LEU A 518 -21.73 -30.24 -9.88
CA LEU A 518 -21.14 -31.59 -9.86
C LEU A 518 -22.09 -32.63 -10.46
#